data_AF-A0AA41X169-F1
#
_entry.id   AF-A0AA41X169-F1
#
_cell.length_a   1.000
_cell.length_b   1.000
_cell.length_c   1.000
_cell.angle_alpha   90.00
_cell.angle_beta   90.00
_cell.angle_gamma   90.00
#
_symmetry.space_group_name_H-M   'P 1'
#
loop_
_entity.id
_entity.type
_entity.pdbx_description
1 polymer ?
#
loop_
_entity_poly.entity_id
_entity_poly.type
_entity_poly.pdbx_seq_one_letter_code
_entity_poly.pdbx_strand_id
1 'polypeptide(L)'
;VCVTRIHQYLQHHQPLPSLVHGDLWHGNIGFSHQQPVIFDPAVYIGDRETDIAMTELFGRLPQAFYDGYQATWALDPDYASRRKLYQLY
;
A
#
# COMPACT_ATOMS: atom_id res chain seq x y z
N VAL A 1 3.29 14.85 -20.16
CA VAL A 1 2.43 13.82 -20.82
C VAL A 1 2.02 12.69 -19.85
N CYS A 2 2.93 12.12 -19.02
CA CYS A 2 2.53 11.11 -18.02
C CYS A 2 1.68 11.64 -16.85
N VAL A 3 2.08 12.75 -16.22
CA VAL A 3 1.36 13.30 -15.03
C VAL A 3 -0.10 13.60 -15.34
N THR A 4 -0.40 14.19 -16.51
CA THR A 4 -1.77 14.49 -16.95
C THR A 4 -2.63 13.22 -17.07
N ARG A 5 -2.05 12.12 -17.58
CA ARG A 5 -2.76 10.83 -17.70
C ARG A 5 -3.05 10.21 -16.34
N ILE A 6 -2.09 10.27 -15.41
CA ILE A 6 -2.28 9.79 -14.03
C ILE A 6 -3.38 10.59 -13.34
N HIS A 7 -3.37 11.92 -13.49
CA HIS A 7 -4.41 12.78 -12.92
C HIS A 7 -5.80 12.43 -13.46
N GLN A 8 -5.95 12.27 -14.78
CA GLN A 8 -7.21 11.86 -15.40
C GLN A 8 -7.67 10.47 -14.94
N TYR A 9 -6.74 9.55 -14.70
CA TYR A 9 -7.07 8.21 -14.22
C TYR A 9 -7.54 8.22 -12.75
N LEU A 10 -6.92 9.04 -11.90
CA LEU A 10 -7.25 9.12 -10.47
C LEU A 10 -8.33 10.15 -10.13
N GLN A 11 -8.78 10.99 -11.06
CA GLN A 11 -9.70 12.11 -10.79
C GLN A 11 -11.03 11.70 -10.12
N HIS A 12 -11.45 10.45 -10.29
CA HIS A 12 -12.67 9.90 -9.69
C HIS A 12 -12.39 8.91 -8.56
N HIS A 13 -11.12 8.65 -8.26
CA HIS A 13 -10.71 7.80 -7.16
C HIS A 13 -10.63 8.64 -5.88
N GLN A 14 -11.62 8.45 -5.00
CA GLN A 14 -11.72 9.18 -3.72
C GLN A 14 -11.60 8.18 -2.55
N PRO A 15 -10.38 7.71 -2.24
CA PRO A 15 -10.18 6.74 -1.17
C PRO A 15 -10.50 7.38 0.19
N LEU A 16 -10.93 6.54 1.13
CA LEU A 16 -11.06 6.96 2.53
C LEU A 16 -9.67 7.37 3.07
N PRO A 17 -9.51 8.59 3.61
CA PRO A 17 -8.24 9.05 4.14
C PRO A 17 -7.71 8.08 5.20
N SER A 18 -6.55 7.49 4.95
CA SER A 18 -5.92 6.50 5.83
C SER A 18 -4.56 7.01 6.27
N LEU A 19 -4.20 6.73 7.53
CA LEU A 19 -2.83 6.92 7.98
C LEU A 19 -1.97 5.84 7.32
N VAL A 20 -1.06 6.27 6.44
CA VAL A 20 -0.16 5.35 5.72
C VAL A 20 1.23 5.42 6.32
N HIS A 21 1.91 4.28 6.35
CA HIS A 21 3.32 4.17 6.73
C HIS A 21 4.21 4.88 5.70
N GLY A 22 3.87 4.77 4.41
CA GLY A 22 4.51 5.49 3.31
C GLY A 22 5.79 4.85 2.77
N ASP A 23 6.43 3.99 3.56
CA ASP A 23 7.60 3.19 3.16
C ASP A 23 7.48 1.73 3.63
N LEU A 24 6.30 1.10 3.44
CA LEU A 24 6.02 -0.23 3.98
C LEU A 24 6.48 -1.35 3.05
N TRP A 25 7.72 -1.82 3.22
CA TRP A 25 8.27 -2.98 2.52
C TRP A 25 8.99 -3.91 3.51
N HIS A 26 9.45 -5.08 3.03
CA HIS A 26 10.00 -6.12 3.91
C HIS A 26 11.20 -5.65 4.76
N GLY A 27 11.94 -4.63 4.31
CA GLY A 27 13.08 -4.07 5.03
C GLY A 27 12.68 -3.27 6.27
N ASN A 28 11.45 -2.75 6.30
CA ASN A 28 10.90 -1.88 7.34
C ASN A 28 9.91 -2.62 8.26
N ILE A 29 9.91 -3.95 8.21
CA ILE A 29 9.05 -4.82 9.01
C ILE A 29 9.93 -5.80 9.77
N GLY A 30 9.62 -6.01 11.04
CA GLY A 30 10.30 -6.96 11.89
C GLY A 30 9.39 -7.59 12.92
N PHE A 31 9.96 -8.43 13.78
CA PHE A 31 9.27 -9.02 14.91
C PHE A 31 10.07 -8.79 16.19
N SER A 32 9.40 -8.33 17.23
CA SER A 32 9.95 -8.20 18.58
C SER A 32 9.00 -8.88 19.55
N HIS A 33 9.51 -9.77 20.41
CA HIS A 33 8.70 -10.56 21.34
C HIS A 33 7.47 -11.24 20.68
N GLN A 34 7.65 -11.79 19.48
CA GLN A 34 6.61 -12.43 18.67
C GLN A 34 5.47 -11.49 18.21
N GLN A 35 5.63 -10.18 18.35
CA GLN A 35 4.72 -9.18 17.82
C GLN A 35 5.33 -8.49 16.61
N PRO A 36 4.53 -8.18 15.57
CA PRO A 36 5.02 -7.44 14.42
C PRO A 36 5.38 -6.01 14.85
N VAL A 37 6.47 -5.49 14.30
CA VAL A 37 6.89 -4.10 14.43
C VAL A 37 7.14 -3.54 13.04
N ILE A 38 6.76 -2.27 12.85
CA ILE A 38 7.03 -1.48 11.64
C ILE A 38 7.87 -0.27 12.03
N PHE A 39 8.82 0.12 11.21
CA PHE A 39 9.79 1.17 11.51
C PHE A 39 10.21 1.94 10.25
N ASP A 40 10.92 3.05 10.45
CA ASP A 40 11.35 3.99 9.40
C ASP A 40 10.21 4.51 8.51
N PRO A 41 9.18 5.15 9.10
CA PRO A 41 8.01 5.56 8.34
C PRO A 41 8.22 6.88 7.60
N ALA A 42 7.54 7.02 6.46
CA ALA A 42 7.35 8.26 5.70
C ALA A 42 5.87 8.67 5.77
N VAL A 43 5.36 8.88 6.98
CA VAL A 43 3.92 8.97 7.28
C VAL A 43 3.22 10.13 6.56
N TYR A 44 2.05 9.84 5.99
CA TYR A 44 1.08 10.85 5.56
C TYR A 44 -0.36 10.34 5.63
N ILE A 45 -1.33 11.20 5.30
CA ILE A 45 -2.73 10.80 5.10
C ILE A 45 -2.95 10.60 3.61
N GLY A 46 -3.28 9.37 3.21
CA GLY A 46 -3.40 9.00 1.80
C GLY A 46 -4.28 7.79 1.57
N ASP A 47 -4.11 7.18 0.39
CA ASP A 47 -4.75 5.91 0.08
C ASP A 47 -3.96 4.76 0.73
N ARG A 48 -4.67 3.90 1.48
CA ARG A 48 -4.09 2.67 2.07
C ARG A 48 -3.52 1.72 1.03
N GLU A 49 -4.01 1.80 -0.21
CA GLU A 49 -3.49 0.98 -1.31
C GLU A 49 -2.00 1.23 -1.59
N THR A 50 -1.46 2.40 -1.22
CA THR A 50 -0.03 2.70 -1.33
C THR A 50 0.82 1.73 -0.52
N ASP A 51 0.52 1.56 0.77
CA ASP A 51 1.29 0.67 1.65
C ASP A 51 1.23 -0.77 1.14
N ILE A 52 0.04 -1.24 0.72
CA ILE A 52 -0.10 -2.59 0.18
C ILE A 52 0.70 -2.75 -1.12
N ALA A 53 0.63 -1.77 -2.03
CA ALA A 53 1.40 -1.80 -3.27
C ALA A 53 2.93 -1.82 -3.01
N MET A 54 3.40 -1.11 -1.99
CA MET A 54 4.80 -1.10 -1.60
C MET A 54 5.26 -2.48 -1.09
N THR A 55 4.43 -3.18 -0.29
CA THR A 55 4.75 -4.55 0.16
C THR A 55 4.90 -5.55 -0.98
N GLU A 56 4.34 -5.25 -2.16
CA GLU A 56 4.42 -6.13 -3.34
C GLU A 56 5.61 -5.84 -4.26
N LEU A 57 6.30 -4.71 -4.08
CA LEU A 57 7.30 -4.19 -5.03
C LEU A 57 8.68 -4.84 -4.86
N PHE A 58 9.17 -4.98 -3.62
CA PHE A 58 10.53 -5.47 -3.32
C PHE A 58 10.52 -6.86 -2.68
N GLY A 59 9.81 -7.81 -3.29
CA GLY A 59 9.63 -9.15 -2.72
C GLY A 59 8.42 -9.15 -1.78
N ARG A 60 7.35 -9.77 -2.27
CA ARG A 60 6.05 -9.87 -1.60
C ARG A 60 6.17 -10.44 -0.18
N LEU A 61 5.33 -9.96 0.73
CA LEU A 61 5.14 -10.58 2.03
C LEU A 61 4.49 -11.98 1.89
N PRO A 62 4.50 -12.81 2.95
CA PRO A 62 3.79 -14.10 2.94
C PRO A 62 2.30 -13.94 2.61
N GLN A 63 1.72 -14.89 1.87
CA GLN A 63 0.31 -14.83 1.43
C GLN A 63 -0.68 -14.58 2.58
N ALA A 64 -0.40 -15.15 3.76
CA ALA A 64 -1.20 -14.96 4.96
C ALA A 64 -1.36 -13.48 5.39
N PHE A 65 -0.39 -12.61 5.11
CA PHE A 65 -0.52 -11.17 5.35
C PHE A 65 -1.63 -10.57 4.48
N TYR A 66 -1.60 -10.87 3.17
CA TYR A 66 -2.61 -10.36 2.23
C TYR A 66 -4.00 -10.93 2.51
N ASP A 67 -4.09 -12.22 2.86
CA ASP A 67 -5.36 -12.85 3.21
C ASP A 67 -5.97 -12.21 4.47
N GLY A 68 -5.15 -11.95 5.50
CA GLY A 68 -5.57 -11.27 6.72
C GLY A 68 -6.00 -9.82 6.47
N TYR A 69 -5.27 -9.09 5.63
CA TYR A 69 -5.64 -7.75 5.23
C TYR A 69 -6.97 -7.73 4.46
N GLN A 70 -7.16 -8.62 3.48
CA GLN A 70 -8.39 -8.73 2.72
C GLN A 70 -9.60 -9.10 3.59
N ALA A 71 -9.41 -9.97 4.59
CA ALA A 71 -10.46 -10.33 5.53
C ALA A 71 -10.87 -9.19 6.47
N THR A 72 -9.94 -8.28 6.79
CA THR A 72 -10.17 -7.16 7.71
C THR A 72 -10.69 -5.93 6.97
N TRP A 73 -10.08 -5.60 5.82
CA TRP A 73 -10.41 -4.43 5.03
C TRP A 73 -10.12 -4.69 3.54
N ALA A 74 -11.06 -5.39 2.90
CA ALA A 74 -10.95 -5.80 1.51
C ALA A 74 -10.55 -4.64 0.58
N LEU A 75 -9.56 -4.86 -0.27
CA LEU A 75 -9.14 -3.92 -1.32
C LEU A 75 -10.24 -3.80 -2.38
N ASP A 76 -10.32 -2.64 -3.00
CA ASP A 76 -11.23 -2.43 -4.10
C ASP A 76 -10.81 -3.31 -5.30
N PRO A 77 -11.76 -3.90 -6.05
CA PRO A 77 -11.45 -4.81 -7.15
C PRO A 77 -10.51 -4.22 -8.23
N ASP A 78 -10.52 -2.91 -8.42
CA ASP A 78 -9.66 -2.21 -9.39
C ASP A 78 -8.27 -1.85 -8.82
N TYR A 79 -7.94 -2.27 -7.59
CA TYR A 79 -6.60 -2.13 -7.01
C TYR A 79 -5.51 -2.67 -7.95
N ALA A 80 -5.76 -3.78 -8.65
CA ALA A 80 -4.79 -4.36 -9.58
C ALA A 80 -4.33 -3.35 -10.66
N SER A 81 -5.23 -2.47 -11.10
CA SER A 81 -4.96 -1.41 -12.07
C SER A 81 -4.19 -0.25 -11.44
N ARG A 82 -4.54 0.15 -10.21
CA ARG A 82 -3.90 1.24 -9.46
C ARG A 82 -2.54 0.87 -8.85
N ARG A 83 -2.30 -0.41 -8.55
CA ARG A 83 -1.06 -0.90 -7.92
C ARG A 83 0.20 -0.39 -8.63
N LYS A 84 0.23 -0.48 -9.96
CA LYS A 84 1.40 -0.04 -10.75
C LYS A 84 1.65 1.47 -10.65
N LEU A 85 0.61 2.27 -10.40
CA LEU A 85 0.74 3.70 -10.17
C LEU A 85 1.32 3.98 -8.79
N TYR A 86 0.86 3.26 -7.77
CA TYR A 86 1.43 3.37 -6.42
C TYR A 86 2.89 2.91 -6.34
N GLN A 87 3.28 1.92 -7.16
CA GLN A 87 4.66 1.44 -7.25
C GLN A 87 5.58 2.33 -8.12
N LEU A 88 5.04 3.32 -8.82
CA LEU A 88 5.83 4.30 -9.59
C LEU A 88 6.38 5.41 -8.68
N TYR A 89 5.64 5.71 -7.61
CA TYR A 89 6.06 6.61 -6.54
C TYR A 89 7.12 5.91 -5.69
#